data_AF-A0A3B0YG46-F1
#
_entry.id   AF-A0A3B0YG46-F1
#
_cell.length_a   1.000
_cell.length_b   1.000
_cell.length_c   1.000
_cell.angle_alpha   90.00
_cell.angle_beta   90.00
_cell.angle_gamma   90.00
#
_symmetry.space_group_name_H-M   'P 1'
#
loop_
_entity.id
_entity.type
_entity.pdbx_description
1 polymer ?
#
loop_
_entity_poly.entity_id
_entity_poly.type
_entity_poly.pdbx_seq_one_letter_code
_entity_poly.pdbx_strand_id
1 'polypeptide(L)'
;TLRERFQAAVRAGVLGTQSNLGVTVTQKEFRTFFSTTDSNYASSFLPAATIEPGCLDMRHTKYLFRIGYGVYLVHAGVFEEA
;
A
#
# COMPACT_ATOMS: atom_id res chain seq x y z
N THR A 1 -13.64 0.60 4.11
CA THR A 1 -12.99 1.72 3.38
C THR A 1 -12.01 1.20 2.33
N LEU A 2 -11.49 2.04 1.42
CA LEU A 2 -10.44 1.61 0.46
C LEU A 2 -9.16 1.17 1.18
N ARG A 3 -8.82 1.82 2.31
CA ARG A 3 -7.74 1.40 3.20
C ARG A 3 -7.92 -0.04 3.69
N GLU A 4 -9.07 -0.34 4.30
CA GLU A 4 -9.34 -1.69 4.81
C GLU A 4 -9.27 -2.73 3.69
N ARG A 5 -9.87 -2.43 2.53
CA ARG A 5 -9.82 -3.34 1.37
C ARG A 5 -8.40 -3.56 0.88
N PHE A 6 -7.58 -2.51 0.82
CA PHE A 6 -6.17 -2.60 0.46
C PHE A 6 -5.39 -3.46 1.45
N GLN A 7 -5.51 -3.16 2.75
CA GLN A 7 -4.80 -3.90 3.79
C GLN A 7 -5.23 -5.37 3.83
N ALA A 8 -6.52 -5.66 3.69
CA ALA A 8 -7.02 -7.02 3.59
C ALA A 8 -6.47 -7.76 2.35
N ALA A 9 -6.43 -7.11 1.18
CA ALA A 9 -5.89 -7.71 -0.04
C ALA A 9 -4.39 -8.00 0.06
N VAL A 10 -3.63 -7.09 0.68
CA VAL A 10 -2.20 -7.27 0.93
C VAL A 10 -1.94 -8.38 1.94
N ARG A 11 -2.68 -8.42 3.06
CA ARG A 11 -2.59 -9.50 4.07
C ARG A 11 -2.94 -10.86 3.50
N ALA A 12 -3.94 -10.93 2.63
CA ALA A 12 -4.34 -12.16 1.96
C ALA A 12 -3.37 -12.60 0.85
N GLY A 13 -2.34 -11.81 0.54
CA GLY A 13 -1.37 -12.12 -0.52
C GLY A 13 -1.94 -12.02 -1.94
N VAL A 14 -3.13 -11.42 -2.11
CA VAL A 14 -3.77 -11.27 -3.43
C VAL A 14 -3.39 -9.96 -4.14
N LEU A 15 -2.74 -9.04 -3.41
CA LEU A 15 -2.22 -7.79 -3.95
C LEU A 15 -0.79 -7.55 -3.44
N GLY A 16 0.11 -7.25 -4.38
CA GLY A 16 1.52 -7.00 -4.12
C GLY A 16 2.38 -8.25 -4.32
N THR A 17 3.69 -8.02 -4.37
CA THR A 17 4.70 -9.05 -4.55
C THR A 17 5.55 -9.14 -3.28
N GLN A 18 5.69 -10.34 -2.72
CA GLN A 18 6.56 -10.59 -1.59
C GLN A 18 8.03 -10.68 -2.03
N SER A 19 8.90 -10.01 -1.29
CA SER A 19 10.34 -9.96 -1.52
C SER A 19 11.10 -10.04 -0.20
N ASN A 20 12.44 -10.07 -0.26
CA ASN A 20 13.30 -10.05 0.92
C ASN A 20 13.12 -8.78 1.78
N LEU A 21 12.59 -7.69 1.20
CA LEU A 21 12.33 -6.44 1.91
C LEU A 21 10.93 -6.40 2.56
N GLY A 22 10.07 -7.38 2.28
CA GLY A 22 8.65 -7.38 2.62
C GLY A 22 7.76 -7.32 1.37
N VAL A 23 6.51 -6.90 1.55
CA VAL A 23 5.53 -6.83 0.46
C VAL A 23 5.63 -5.49 -0.26
N THR A 24 5.90 -5.53 -1.56
CA THR A 24 5.93 -4.36 -2.43
C THR A 24 4.66 -4.32 -3.28
N VAL A 25 4.06 -3.14 -3.40
CA VAL A 25 2.92 -2.88 -4.28
C VAL A 25 3.30 -1.80 -5.28
N THR A 26 3.05 -2.07 -6.56
CA THR A 26 3.17 -1.07 -7.62
C THR A 26 1.85 -0.36 -7.87
N GLN A 27 1.94 0.87 -8.39
CA GLN A 27 0.77 1.63 -8.80
C GLN A 27 -0.02 0.90 -9.90
N LYS A 28 0.67 0.14 -10.76
CA LYS A 28 0.05 -0.68 -11.81
C LYS A 28 -0.82 -1.78 -11.20
N GLU A 29 -0.26 -2.60 -10.31
CA GLU A 29 -0.99 -3.68 -9.62
C GLU A 29 -2.21 -3.13 -8.87
N PHE A 30 -2.02 -2.04 -8.12
CA PHE A 30 -3.10 -1.40 -7.39
C PHE A 30 -4.24 -0.95 -8.32
N ARG A 31 -3.93 -0.29 -9.44
CA ARG A 31 -4.95 0.17 -10.41
C ARG A 31 -5.66 -0.99 -11.09
N THR A 32 -4.93 -2.07 -11.42
CA THR A 32 -5.52 -3.27 -11.99
C THR A 32 -6.49 -3.93 -11.01
N PHE A 33 -6.06 -4.07 -9.74
CA PHE A 33 -6.86 -4.70 -8.69
C PHE A 33 -8.11 -3.88 -8.32
N PHE A 34 -7.97 -2.55 -8.24
CA PHE A 34 -9.05 -1.62 -7.91
C PHE A 34 -9.65 -0.93 -9.14
N SER A 35 -9.67 -1.61 -10.29
CA SER A 35 -10.10 -1.05 -11.59
C SER A 35 -11.54 -0.54 -11.62
N THR A 36 -12.41 -1.03 -10.72
CA THR A 36 -13.79 -0.59 -10.56
C THR A 36 -13.96 0.63 -9.66
N THR A 37 -12.88 1.09 -9.03
CA THR A 37 -12.87 2.31 -8.21
C THR A 37 -12.57 3.51 -9.09
N ASP A 38 -13.16 4.67 -8.78
CA ASP A 38 -12.88 5.94 -9.48
C ASP A 38 -11.36 6.13 -9.70
N SER A 39 -10.97 6.28 -10.97
CA SER A 39 -9.57 6.25 -11.41
C SER A 39 -8.74 7.40 -10.82
N ASN A 40 -9.37 8.55 -10.54
CA ASN A 40 -8.71 9.69 -9.91
C ASN A 40 -8.45 9.42 -8.42
N TYR A 41 -9.41 8.79 -7.74
CA TYR A 41 -9.26 8.40 -6.34
C TYR A 41 -8.21 7.28 -6.17
N ALA A 42 -8.18 6.31 -7.09
CA ALA A 42 -7.16 5.26 -7.10
C ALA A 42 -5.73 5.80 -7.34
N SER A 43 -5.60 6.88 -8.12
CA SER A 43 -4.30 7.47 -8.44
C SER A 43 -3.64 8.19 -7.25
N SER A 44 -4.44 8.72 -6.33
CA SER A 44 -4.00 9.51 -5.18
C SER A 44 -3.84 8.72 -3.89
N PHE A 45 -4.45 7.53 -3.81
CA PHE A 45 -4.45 6.70 -2.61
C PHE A 45 -3.05 6.29 -2.13
N LEU A 46 -2.22 5.67 -2.99
CA LEU A 46 -0.88 5.21 -2.59
C LEU A 46 0.05 6.37 -2.16
N PRO A 47 0.13 7.49 -2.91
CA PRO A 47 0.85 8.68 -2.44
C PRO A 47 0.33 9.20 -1.09
N ALA A 48 -1.00 9.28 -0.92
CA ALA A 48 -1.60 9.75 0.33
C ALA A 48 -1.30 8.82 1.51
N ALA A 49 -1.18 7.51 1.28
CA ALA A 49 -0.86 6.51 2.29
C ALA A 49 0.64 6.35 2.58
N THR A 50 1.49 7.16 1.95
CA THR A 50 2.94 7.12 2.13
C THR A 50 3.38 7.81 3.43
N ILE A 51 4.19 7.10 4.22
CA ILE A 51 4.91 7.58 5.40
C ILE A 51 5.95 8.61 4.95
N GLU A 52 5.99 9.74 5.66
CA GLU A 52 6.90 10.84 5.35
C GLU A 52 8.38 10.41 5.51
N PRO A 53 9.29 10.90 4.64
CA PRO A 53 10.73 10.65 4.81
C PRO A 53 11.21 11.05 6.20
N GLY A 54 11.97 10.16 6.85
CA GLY A 54 12.45 10.34 8.22
C GLY A 54 11.51 9.83 9.31
N CYS A 55 10.28 9.42 8.97
CA CYS A 55 9.39 8.68 9.87
C CYS A 55 9.48 7.19 9.55
N LEU A 56 9.58 6.36 10.58
CA LEU A 56 9.57 4.90 10.44
C LEU A 56 8.26 4.28 10.90
N ASP A 57 7.47 5.01 11.69
CA ASP A 57 6.25 4.47 12.30
C ASP A 57 5.03 4.60 11.39
N MET A 58 4.18 3.58 11.45
CA MET A 58 2.84 3.61 10.87
C MET A 58 1.91 4.55 11.63
N ARG A 59 1.06 5.27 10.90
CA ARG A 59 -0.07 6.06 11.44
C ARG A 59 -1.38 5.64 10.78
N HIS A 60 -2.51 6.13 11.30
CA HIS A 60 -3.84 5.75 10.83
C HIS A 60 -3.98 5.77 9.29
N THR A 61 -3.52 6.81 8.60
CA THR A 61 -3.59 6.85 7.13
C THR A 61 -2.28 6.52 6.42
N LYS A 62 -1.16 6.38 7.14
CA LYS A 62 0.19 6.29 6.57
C LYS A 62 0.83 4.96 6.92
N TYR A 63 1.05 4.10 5.94
CA TYR A 63 1.54 2.72 6.13
C TYR A 63 2.32 2.17 4.93
N LEU A 64 2.76 3.05 4.03
CA LEU A 64 3.58 2.69 2.87
C LEU A 64 4.88 3.48 2.88
N PHE A 65 5.99 2.87 2.49
CA PHE A 65 7.21 3.57 2.15
C PHE A 65 7.33 3.65 0.63
N ARG A 66 7.48 4.86 0.08
CA ARG A 66 7.76 4.99 -1.36
C ARG A 66 9.24 4.70 -1.59
N ILE A 67 9.52 3.58 -2.26
CA ILE A 67 10.89 3.12 -2.56
C ILE A 67 11.30 3.36 -4.02
N GLY A 68 10.36 3.79 -4.87
CA GLY A 68 10.64 4.12 -6.27
C GLY A 68 9.48 4.86 -6.94
N TYR A 69 9.63 5.14 -8.23
CA TYR A 69 8.54 5.74 -9.00
C TYR A 69 7.38 4.74 -9.15
N GLY A 70 6.27 5.02 -8.46
CA GLY A 70 5.10 4.14 -8.47
C GLY A 70 5.30 2.80 -7.76
N VAL A 71 6.32 2.68 -6.90
CA VAL A 71 6.65 1.46 -6.15
C VAL A 71 6.66 1.77 -4.66
N TYR A 72 5.90 1.00 -3.90
CA TYR A 72 5.64 1.21 -2.48
C TYR A 72 5.90 -0.07 -1.69
N LEU A 73 6.68 0.00 -0.62
CA LEU A 73 6.85 -1.06 0.36
C LEU A 73 5.78 -0.94 1.45
N VAL A 74 5.12 -2.03 1.80
CA VAL A 74 4.12 -2.06 2.87
C VAL A 74 4.82 -2.11 4.22
N HIS A 75 4.44 -1.23 5.14
CA HIS A 75 4.94 -1.23 6.51
C HIS A 75 4.58 -2.53 7.24
N ALA A 76 5.52 -3.09 8.02
CA ALA A 76 5.37 -4.38 8.70
C ALA A 76 4.15 -4.44 9.64
N GLY A 77 3.86 -3.37 10.37
CA GLY A 77 2.65 -3.21 11.20
C GLY A 77 1.31 -3.33 10.47
N VAL A 78 1.27 -3.40 9.13
CA VAL A 78 0.07 -3.84 8.41
C VAL A 78 -0.19 -5.33 8.64
N PHE A 79 0.84 -6.15 8.87
CA PHE A 79 0.75 -7.60 9.04
C PHE A 79 0.78 -8.05 10.51
N GLU A 80 1.25 -7.19 11.41
CA GLU A 80 1.14 -7.43 12.85
C GLU A 80 -0.36 -7.46 13.21
N GLU A 81 -0.80 -8.57 13.82
CA GLU A 81 -2.21 -8.81 14.15
C GLU A 81 -2.79 -7.71 15.07
N ALA A 82 -4.09 -7.47 14.90
CA ALA A 82 -4.91 -6.54 15.68
C ALA A 82 -5.33 -7.12 17.03
#